data_AF-W1XGC3-F1
#
_entry.id   AF-W1XGC3-F1
#
_cell.length_a   1.000
_cell.length_b   1.000
_cell.length_c   1.000
_cell.angle_alpha   90.00
_cell.angle_beta   90.00
_cell.angle_gamma   90.00
#
_symmetry.space_group_name_H-M   'P 1'
#
loop_
_entity.id
_entity.type
_entity.pdbx_description
1 polymer ?
#
loop_
_entity_poly.entity_id
_entity_poly.type
_entity_poly.pdbx_seq_one_letter_code
_entity_poly.pdbx_strand_id
1 'polypeptide(L)'
;DIIPLEDAVKYLKDAVVKSYGKKGEKVVSMNHDAIDTGINSIVKIEVPSSWKDAKEEVHEEKAASKEVPAFIKDIVVPMNRQEGDSIPVSTFLREGMDDGTFMHGTSAYE
;
A
#
# COMPACT_ATOMS: atom_id res chain seq x y z
N ASP A 1 -21.18 10.13 -4.96
CA ASP A 1 -21.00 9.32 -6.18
C ASP A 1 -20.21 10.10 -7.23
N ILE A 2 -19.38 9.40 -8.01
CA ILE A 2 -18.57 10.01 -9.08
C ILE A 2 -19.35 9.98 -10.41
N ILE A 3 -19.87 8.82 -10.81
CA ILE A 3 -20.68 8.58 -12.02
C ILE A 3 -21.67 7.40 -11.79
N PRO A 4 -22.69 7.22 -12.64
CA PRO A 4 -23.58 6.05 -12.60
C PRO A 4 -22.80 4.73 -12.76
N LEU A 5 -23.28 3.67 -12.08
CA LEU A 5 -22.62 2.36 -12.10
C LEU A 5 -22.54 1.80 -13.52
N GLU A 6 -23.62 1.85 -14.29
CA GLU A 6 -23.66 1.33 -15.67
C GLU A 6 -22.61 2.00 -16.56
N ASP A 7 -22.46 3.33 -16.43
CA ASP A 7 -21.43 4.09 -17.15
C ASP A 7 -20.02 3.68 -16.69
N ALA A 8 -19.81 3.48 -15.38
CA ALA A 8 -18.54 3.01 -14.84
C ALA A 8 -18.15 1.63 -15.39
N VAL A 9 -19.09 0.67 -15.42
CA VAL A 9 -18.85 -0.67 -15.96
C VAL A 9 -18.48 -0.60 -17.44
N LYS A 10 -19.23 0.19 -18.21
CA LYS A 10 -18.96 0.40 -19.63
C LYS A 10 -17.55 0.97 -19.84
N TYR A 11 -17.21 2.06 -19.17
CA TYR A 11 -15.91 2.70 -19.33
C TYR A 11 -14.75 1.81 -18.89
N LEU A 12 -14.92 0.98 -17.85
CA LEU A 12 -13.92 0.00 -17.43
C LEU A 12 -13.70 -1.08 -18.50
N LYS A 13 -14.78 -1.66 -19.06
CA LYS A 13 -14.67 -2.68 -20.11
C LYS A 13 -14.06 -2.12 -21.40
N ASP A 14 -14.41 -0.89 -21.77
CA ASP A 14 -13.81 -0.19 -22.92
C ASP A 14 -12.31 0.06 -22.71
N ALA A 15 -11.91 0.47 -21.49
CA ALA A 15 -10.51 0.66 -21.13
C ALA A 15 -9.71 -0.65 -21.17
N VAL A 16 -10.32 -1.78 -20.77
CA VAL A 16 -9.70 -3.11 -20.90
C VAL A 16 -9.41 -3.45 -22.35
N VAL A 17 -10.38 -3.25 -23.27
CA VAL A 17 -10.16 -3.50 -24.70
C VAL A 17 -9.04 -2.61 -25.24
N LYS A 18 -9.03 -1.32 -24.86
CA LYS A 18 -7.99 -0.36 -25.27
C LYS A 18 -6.59 -0.76 -24.78
N SER A 19 -6.46 -1.17 -23.52
CA SER A 19 -5.17 -1.50 -22.89
C SER A 19 -4.67 -2.90 -23.25
N TYR A 20 -5.58 -3.88 -23.35
CA TYR A 20 -5.25 -5.30 -23.43
C TYR A 20 -5.71 -5.99 -24.71
N GLY A 21 -6.40 -5.31 -25.64
CA GLY A 21 -6.86 -5.91 -26.90
C GLY A 21 -5.74 -6.57 -27.71
N LYS A 22 -4.51 -6.03 -27.65
CA LYS A 22 -3.32 -6.62 -28.29
C LYS A 22 -2.81 -7.91 -27.63
N LYS A 23 -3.26 -8.22 -26.41
CA LYS A 23 -2.88 -9.43 -25.65
C LYS A 23 -3.79 -10.63 -25.98
N GLY A 24 -4.77 -10.44 -26.86
CA GLY A 24 -5.68 -11.47 -27.33
C GLY A 24 -6.99 -11.54 -26.53
N GLU A 25 -8.02 -12.08 -27.18
CA GLU A 25 -9.39 -12.08 -26.67
C GLU A 25 -9.54 -12.77 -25.31
N LYS A 26 -8.77 -13.84 -25.08
CA LYS A 26 -8.78 -14.54 -23.80
C LYS A 26 -8.43 -13.61 -22.63
N VAL A 27 -7.43 -12.73 -22.79
CA VAL A 27 -7.02 -11.79 -21.74
C VAL A 27 -8.09 -10.72 -21.53
N VAL A 28 -8.71 -10.24 -22.60
CA VAL A 28 -9.81 -9.26 -22.53
C VAL A 28 -11.01 -9.86 -21.80
N SER A 29 -11.46 -11.05 -22.20
CA SER A 29 -12.57 -11.77 -21.57
C SER A 29 -12.31 -11.99 -20.07
N MET A 30 -11.12 -12.47 -19.70
CA MET A 30 -10.78 -12.68 -18.29
C MET A 30 -10.86 -11.39 -17.45
N ASN A 31 -10.51 -10.23 -18.03
CA ASN A 31 -10.63 -8.95 -17.33
C ASN A 31 -12.09 -8.47 -17.24
N HIS A 32 -12.89 -8.69 -18.29
CA HIS A 32 -14.33 -8.39 -18.25
C HIS A 32 -15.03 -9.25 -17.19
N ASP A 33 -14.71 -10.53 -17.12
CA ASP A 33 -15.24 -11.45 -16.11
C ASP A 33 -14.84 -11.03 -14.69
N ALA A 34 -13.60 -10.56 -14.51
CA ALA A 34 -13.12 -10.03 -13.24
C ALA A 34 -13.86 -8.76 -12.81
N ILE A 35 -14.18 -7.86 -13.76
CA ILE A 35 -15.01 -6.67 -13.49
C ILE A 35 -16.41 -7.10 -13.03
N ASP A 36 -17.06 -7.99 -13.78
CA ASP A 36 -18.41 -8.44 -13.46
C ASP A 36 -18.46 -9.17 -12.10
N THR A 37 -17.46 -10.02 -11.82
CA THR A 37 -17.33 -10.70 -10.52
C THR A 37 -17.08 -9.70 -9.40
N GLY A 38 -16.18 -8.73 -9.61
CA GLY A 38 -15.83 -7.71 -8.62
C GLY A 38 -17.03 -6.89 -8.19
N ILE A 39 -17.90 -6.50 -9.13
CA ILE A 39 -19.12 -5.73 -8.82
C ILE A 39 -20.14 -6.57 -8.05
N ASN A 40 -20.30 -7.84 -8.42
CA ASN A 40 -21.29 -8.74 -7.82
C ASN A 40 -20.85 -9.34 -6.47
N SER A 41 -19.56 -9.26 -6.13
CA SER A 41 -18.99 -9.91 -4.93
C SER A 41 -18.72 -8.94 -3.78
N ILE A 42 -19.10 -7.66 -3.90
CA ILE A 42 -18.94 -6.69 -2.80
C ILE A 42 -19.91 -7.04 -1.68
N VAL A 43 -19.37 -7.29 -0.49
CA VAL A 43 -20.14 -7.56 0.72
C VAL A 43 -20.00 -6.38 1.67
N LYS A 44 -21.14 -5.82 2.11
CA LYS A 44 -21.15 -4.83 3.18
C LYS A 44 -20.79 -5.52 4.51
N ILE A 45 -19.74 -5.05 5.15
CA ILE A 45 -19.37 -5.48 6.50
C ILE A 45 -20.10 -4.59 7.50
N GLU A 46 -20.97 -5.17 8.31
CA GLU A 46 -21.59 -4.49 9.44
C GLU A 46 -20.56 -4.40 10.58
N VAL A 47 -20.03 -3.20 10.80
CA VAL A 47 -19.00 -2.97 11.83
C VAL A 47 -19.63 -3.03 13.22
N PRO A 48 -19.18 -3.94 14.11
CA PRO A 48 -19.75 -4.06 15.45
C PRO A 48 -19.38 -2.85 16.32
N SER A 49 -20.30 -2.43 17.18
CA SER A 49 -20.08 -1.27 18.06
C SER A 49 -18.90 -1.45 19.02
N SER A 50 -18.59 -2.70 19.39
CA SER A 50 -17.48 -3.05 20.28
C SER A 50 -16.11 -2.67 19.72
N TRP A 51 -15.96 -2.48 18.40
CA TRP A 51 -14.70 -2.03 17.81
C TRP A 51 -14.28 -0.63 18.28
N LYS A 52 -15.23 0.19 18.78
CA LYS A 52 -14.90 1.49 19.39
C LYS A 52 -14.01 1.37 20.62
N ASP A 53 -14.17 0.27 21.35
CA ASP A 53 -13.46 -0.01 22.59
C ASP A 53 -12.44 -1.15 22.41
N ALA A 54 -12.07 -1.46 21.17
CA ALA A 54 -11.05 -2.47 20.87
C ALA A 54 -9.74 -2.09 21.58
N LYS A 55 -9.16 -3.05 22.31
CA LYS A 55 -7.88 -2.86 22.98
C LYS A 55 -6.76 -3.18 22.01
N GLU A 56 -5.67 -2.44 22.13
CA GLU A 56 -4.44 -2.76 21.43
C GLU A 56 -3.95 -4.14 21.88
N GLU A 57 -3.79 -5.05 20.93
CA GLU A 57 -3.02 -6.25 21.15
C GLU A 57 -1.55 -5.85 21.06
N VAL A 58 -0.89 -5.81 22.22
CA VAL A 58 0.56 -5.61 22.26
C VAL A 58 1.21 -6.87 21.70
N HIS A 59 1.39 -6.90 20.39
CA HIS A 59 2.32 -7.82 19.77
C HIS A 59 3.72 -7.24 19.96
N GLU A 60 4.64 -8.04 20.51
CA GLU A 60 6.06 -7.73 20.36
C GLU A 60 6.34 -7.66 18.85
N GLU A 61 6.51 -6.46 18.32
CA GLU A 61 6.97 -6.27 16.95
C GLU A 61 8.27 -7.05 16.81
N LYS A 62 8.27 -8.15 16.05
CA LYS A 62 9.49 -8.91 15.78
C LYS A 62 10.57 -8.02 15.15
N ALA A 63 10.19 -6.92 14.51
CA ALA A 63 11.09 -5.89 13.99
C ALA A 63 11.78 -5.07 15.09
N ALA A 64 11.10 -4.78 16.21
CA ALA A 64 11.65 -3.99 17.32
C ALA A 64 12.57 -4.80 18.25
N SER A 65 12.58 -6.13 18.14
CA SER A 65 13.36 -7.02 19.02
C SER A 65 14.84 -7.19 18.62
N LYS A 66 15.27 -6.60 17.49
CA LYS A 66 16.67 -6.65 17.05
C LYS A 66 17.34 -5.30 17.30
N GLU A 67 18.52 -5.30 17.90
CA GLU A 67 19.39 -4.12 17.84
C GLU A 67 19.70 -3.85 16.37
N VAL A 68 19.12 -2.77 15.82
CA VAL A 68 19.34 -2.31 14.45
C VAL A 68 20.05 -0.96 14.47
N PRO A 69 20.81 -0.61 13.42
CA PRO A 69 21.43 0.71 13.31
C PRO A 69 20.39 1.85 13.42
N ALA A 70 20.79 3.00 13.98
CA ALA A 70 19.93 4.17 14.13
C ALA A 70 19.33 4.61 12.79
N PHE A 71 20.13 4.64 11.72
CA PHE A 71 19.69 4.84 10.35
C PHE A 71 18.49 3.97 9.94
N ILE A 72 18.49 2.68 10.30
CA ILE A 72 17.39 1.76 9.97
C ILE A 72 16.15 2.15 10.76
N LYS A 73 16.29 2.34 12.07
CA LYS A 73 15.19 2.63 12.98
C LYS A 73 14.53 3.99 12.71
N ASP A 74 15.32 5.02 12.46
CA ASP A 74 14.88 6.41 12.46
C ASP A 74 14.59 6.95 11.06
N ILE A 75 15.10 6.29 10.00
CA ILE A 75 14.90 6.70 8.61
C ILE A 75 14.18 5.60 7.82
N VAL A 76 14.77 4.41 7.71
CA VAL A 76 14.23 3.35 6.83
C VAL A 76 12.87 2.84 7.31
N VAL A 77 12.70 2.58 8.60
CA VAL A 77 11.44 2.07 9.16
C VAL A 77 10.28 3.07 8.99
N PRO A 78 10.40 4.36 9.36
CA PRO A 78 9.34 5.34 9.11
C PRO A 78 9.06 5.55 7.62
N MET A 79 10.09 5.55 6.76
CA MET A 79 9.89 5.63 5.31
C MET A 79 9.08 4.44 4.77
N ASN A 80 9.41 3.21 5.19
CA ASN A 80 8.68 2.00 4.79
C ASN A 80 7.25 1.95 5.35
N ARG A 81 7.00 2.60 6.49
CA ARG A 81 5.66 2.82 7.05
C ARG A 81 4.88 3.96 6.38
N GLN A 82 5.42 4.55 5.30
CA GLN A 82 4.82 5.67 4.57
C GLN A 82 4.74 6.97 5.40
N GLU A 83 5.64 7.14 6.37
CA GLU A 83 5.73 8.31 7.26
C GLU A 83 6.99 9.16 6.97
N GLY A 84 7.61 8.99 5.81
CA GLY A 84 8.84 9.67 5.41
C GLY A 84 8.76 11.20 5.53
N ASP A 85 7.62 11.79 5.17
CA ASP A 85 7.37 13.24 5.28
C ASP A 85 7.41 13.78 6.71
N SER A 86 7.19 12.92 7.71
CA SER A 86 7.23 13.31 9.13
C SER A 86 8.65 13.28 9.71
N ILE A 87 9.64 12.77 8.98
CA ILE A 87 11.02 12.72 9.43
C ILE A 87 11.61 14.13 9.39
N PRO A 88 12.07 14.70 10.51
CA PRO A 88 12.63 16.05 10.50
C PRO A 88 13.98 16.06 9.80
N VAL A 89 14.31 17.18 9.13
CA VAL A 89 15.61 17.40 8.46
C VAL A 89 16.79 17.07 9.39
N SER A 90 16.66 17.39 10.67
CA SER A 90 17.67 17.10 11.71
C SER A 90 18.01 15.61 11.86
N THR A 91 17.07 14.70 11.56
CA THR A 91 17.33 13.26 11.62
C THR A 91 18.31 12.86 10.51
N PHE A 92 18.09 13.36 9.29
CA PHE A 92 19.00 13.14 8.17
C PHE A 92 20.40 13.70 8.45
N LEU A 93 20.48 14.89 9.05
CA LEU A 93 21.77 15.49 9.44
C LEU A 93 22.47 14.68 10.53
N ARG A 94 21.73 14.16 11.52
CA ARG A 94 22.29 13.31 12.59
C ARG A 94 22.90 12.02 12.03
N GLU A 95 22.26 11.44 11.03
CA GLU A 95 22.71 10.20 10.38
C GLU A 95 23.73 10.44 9.25
N GLY A 96 24.24 11.67 9.08
CA GLY A 96 25.30 12.00 8.13
C GLY A 96 24.86 12.06 6.66
N MET A 97 23.61 12.45 6.41
CA MET A 97 23.03 12.56 5.07
C MET A 97 22.95 14.02 4.56
N ASP A 98 23.85 14.89 5.03
CA ASP A 98 23.89 16.30 4.63
C ASP A 98 24.22 16.50 3.14
N ASP A 99 24.89 15.53 2.52
CA ASP A 99 25.19 15.49 1.09
C ASP A 99 24.29 14.52 0.29
N GLY A 100 23.32 13.90 0.96
CA GLY A 100 22.44 12.88 0.38
C GLY A 100 23.04 11.47 0.30
N THR A 101 24.19 11.20 0.93
CA THR A 101 24.73 9.84 1.07
C THR A 101 23.83 8.97 1.96
N PHE A 102 23.70 7.68 1.65
CA PHE A 102 22.91 6.71 2.42
C PHE A 102 23.77 5.58 2.99
N MET A 103 23.33 5.02 4.12
CA MET A 103 23.88 3.76 4.64
C MET A 103 23.69 2.64 3.62
N HIS A 104 24.73 1.81 3.44
CA HIS A 104 24.67 0.66 2.54
C HIS A 104 24.05 -0.55 3.25
N GLY A 105 23.44 -1.47 2.49
CA GLY A 105 22.93 -2.74 3.04
C GLY A 105 21.63 -2.61 3.85
N THR A 106 20.87 -1.53 3.67
CA THR A 106 19.59 -1.32 4.35
C THR A 106 18.52 -2.36 3.99
N SER A 107 18.59 -2.95 2.80
CA SER A 107 17.68 -4.03 2.36
C SER A 107 17.78 -5.32 3.19
N ALA A 108 18.84 -5.50 3.97
CA ALA A 108 18.94 -6.63 4.92
C ALA A 108 17.96 -6.52 6.11
N TYR A 109 17.28 -5.37 6.25
CA TYR A 109 16.36 -5.05 7.34
C TYR A 109 14.90 -4.84 6.90
N GLU A 110 14.59 -5.07 5.61
CA GLU A 110 13.22 -5.09 5.06
C GLU A 110 12.52 -6.42 5.35
#